data_AF-A0AAE3VSG6-F1
#
_entry.id   AF-A0AAE3VSG6-F1
#
_cell.length_a   1.000
_cell.length_b   1.000
_cell.length_c   1.000
_cell.angle_alpha   90.00
_cell.angle_beta   90.00
_cell.angle_gamma   90.00
#
_symmetry.space_group_name_H-M   'P 1'
#
loop_
_entity.id
_entity.type
_entity.pdbx_description
1 polymer ?
#
loop_
_entity_poly.entity_id
_entity_poly.type
_entity_poly.pdbx_seq_one_letter_code
_entity_poly.pdbx_strand_id
1 'polypeptide(L)'
;MMDHDEFCSGFAETLEGTADWRRRKAEEFPDDAARSLAAADDLELLAKQVSEGRVDPGLSAAYIKTVEDDENDWRRHDLTRSESENLRQVGFLSSYETPDDLLETMLTEAGINFQRSGPTVVGNG
;
A
#
# COMPACT_ATOMS: atom_id res chain seq x y z
N MET A 1 2.47 19.18 -4.73
CA MET A 1 1.87 18.27 -5.71
C MET A 1 2.87 17.18 -5.91
N MET A 2 2.75 16.17 -5.06
CA MET A 2 3.49 14.92 -5.16
C MET A 2 3.18 14.30 -6.53
N ASP A 3 4.21 13.80 -7.22
CA ASP A 3 4.03 13.06 -8.47
C ASP A 3 4.13 11.55 -8.23
N HIS A 4 3.93 10.75 -9.29
CA HIS A 4 3.94 9.29 -9.22
C HIS A 4 5.27 8.73 -8.71
N ASP A 5 6.40 9.32 -9.14
CA ASP A 5 7.72 8.82 -8.78
C ASP A 5 8.05 9.16 -7.32
N GLU A 6 7.69 10.38 -6.88
CA GLU A 6 7.81 10.81 -5.48
C GLU A 6 6.92 9.95 -4.56
N PHE A 7 5.69 9.65 -5.00
CA PHE A 7 4.79 8.74 -4.29
C PHE A 7 5.39 7.34 -4.16
N CYS A 8 5.86 6.75 -5.26
CA CYS A 8 6.45 5.42 -5.25
C CYS A 8 7.67 5.35 -4.32
N SER A 9 8.54 6.36 -4.34
CA SER A 9 9.69 6.44 -3.42
C SER A 9 9.23 6.47 -1.96
N GLY A 10 8.31 7.38 -1.60
CA GLY A 10 7.83 7.51 -0.21
C GLY A 10 7.04 6.30 0.27
N PHE A 11 6.27 5.66 -0.62
CA PHE A 11 5.49 4.47 -0.29
C PHE A 11 6.40 3.24 -0.11
N ALA A 12 7.43 3.08 -0.94
CA ALA A 12 8.45 2.06 -0.74
C ALA A 12 9.16 2.23 0.61
N GLU A 13 9.58 3.45 0.96
CA GLU A 13 10.20 3.75 2.27
C GLU A 13 9.27 3.41 3.45
N THR A 14 7.97 3.66 3.30
CA THR A 14 6.97 3.33 4.33
C THR A 14 6.82 1.82 4.53
N LEU A 15 6.84 1.05 3.44
CA LEU A 15 6.80 -0.41 3.47
C LEU A 15 8.08 -0.98 4.12
N GLU A 16 9.25 -0.48 3.74
CA GLU A 16 10.55 -0.88 4.32
C GLU A 16 10.62 -0.55 5.82
N GLY A 17 10.21 0.66 6.23
CA GLY A 17 10.16 1.06 7.62
C GLY A 17 9.21 0.18 8.46
N THR A 18 8.11 -0.27 7.86
CA THR A 18 7.20 -1.22 8.50
C THR A 18 7.82 -2.62 8.61
N ALA A 19 8.52 -3.09 7.57
CA ALA A 19 9.24 -4.37 7.60
C ALA A 19 10.32 -4.39 8.70
N ASP A 20 11.07 -3.29 8.85
CA ASP A 20 12.06 -3.16 9.92
C ASP A 20 11.42 -3.14 11.31
N TRP A 21 10.28 -2.47 11.46
CA TRP A 21 9.51 -2.55 12.70
C TRP A 21 9.09 -3.99 13.03
N ARG A 22 8.68 -4.78 12.02
CA ARG A 22 8.34 -6.20 12.20
C ARG A 22 9.53 -7.05 12.64
N ARG A 23 10.72 -6.82 12.08
CA ARG A 23 11.95 -7.51 12.53
C ARG A 23 12.26 -7.23 13.98
N ARG A 24 12.18 -5.96 14.38
CA ARG A 24 12.36 -5.56 15.79
C ARG A 24 11.31 -6.22 16.70
N LYS A 25 10.07 -6.38 16.23
CA LYS A 25 9.04 -7.11 16.97
C LYS A 25 9.31 -8.61 17.07
N ALA A 26 9.95 -9.21 16.07
CA ALA A 26 10.39 -10.61 16.15
C ALA A 26 11.45 -10.82 17.24
N GLU A 27 12.34 -9.84 17.45
CA GLU A 27 13.33 -9.86 18.55
C GLU A 27 12.67 -9.67 19.92
N GLU A 28 11.66 -8.79 20.02
CA GLU A 28 10.94 -8.48 21.25
C GLU A 28 9.99 -9.62 21.69
N PHE A 29 9.40 -10.33 20.72
CA PHE A 29 8.42 -11.39 20.94
C PHE A 29 8.82 -12.69 20.21
N PRO A 30 9.74 -13.50 20.77
CA PRO A 30 10.27 -14.70 20.13
C PRO A 30 9.21 -15.74 19.73
N ASP A 31 8.14 -15.85 20.52
CA ASP A 31 7.04 -16.79 20.25
C ASP A 31 6.25 -16.45 18.97
N ASP A 32 6.25 -15.17 18.57
CA ASP A 32 5.63 -14.67 17.34
C ASP A 32 6.69 -14.28 16.28
N ALA A 33 7.96 -14.62 16.50
CA ALA A 33 9.06 -14.20 15.63
C ALA A 33 8.89 -14.70 14.20
N ALA A 34 8.52 -15.97 14.01
CA ALA A 34 8.35 -16.54 12.68
C ALA A 34 7.29 -15.80 11.86
N ARG A 35 6.18 -15.38 12.50
CA ARG A 35 5.11 -14.60 11.84
C ARG A 35 5.56 -13.18 11.53
N SER A 36 6.25 -12.55 12.46
CA SER A 36 6.76 -11.20 12.28
C SER A 36 7.80 -11.13 11.16
N LEU A 37 8.68 -12.12 11.05
CA LEU A 37 9.67 -12.21 9.97
C LEU A 37 9.00 -12.45 8.61
N ALA A 38 8.04 -13.38 8.53
CA ALA A 38 7.29 -13.60 7.28
C ALA A 38 6.56 -12.33 6.82
N ALA A 39 5.94 -11.59 7.74
CA ALA A 39 5.32 -10.30 7.44
C ALA A 39 6.32 -9.24 6.97
N ALA A 40 7.54 -9.24 7.51
CA ALA A 40 8.60 -8.35 7.04
C ALA A 40 8.99 -8.67 5.59
N ASP A 41 9.14 -9.96 5.26
CA ASP A 41 9.50 -10.39 3.91
C ASP A 41 8.42 -10.02 2.88
N ASP A 42 7.14 -10.16 3.23
CA ASP A 42 6.02 -9.73 2.38
C ASP A 42 6.04 -8.20 2.12
N LEU A 43 6.30 -7.40 3.17
CA LEU A 43 6.40 -5.94 3.06
C LEU A 43 7.58 -5.50 2.19
N GLU A 44 8.73 -6.16 2.30
CA GLU A 44 9.90 -5.89 1.45
C GLU A 44 9.66 -6.28 0.00
N LEU A 45 8.97 -7.39 -0.23
CA LEU A 45 8.59 -7.78 -1.58
C LEU A 45 7.71 -6.70 -2.22
N LEU A 46 6.74 -6.16 -1.48
CA LEU A 46 5.91 -5.05 -1.94
C LEU A 46 6.74 -3.79 -2.17
N ALA A 47 7.62 -3.41 -1.24
CA ALA A 47 8.48 -2.23 -1.38
C ALA A 47 9.37 -2.30 -2.63
N LYS A 48 9.92 -3.49 -2.89
CA LYS A 48 10.70 -3.76 -4.10
C LYS A 48 9.86 -3.60 -5.37
N GLN A 49 8.65 -4.14 -5.38
CA GLN A 49 7.74 -4.00 -6.52
C GLN A 49 7.38 -2.53 -6.78
N VAL A 50 7.15 -1.74 -5.72
CA VAL A 50 6.92 -0.29 -5.83
C VAL A 50 8.15 0.41 -6.43
N SER A 51 9.35 0.12 -5.93
CA SER A 51 10.60 0.68 -6.44
C SER A 51 10.90 0.30 -7.89
N GLU A 52 10.39 -0.84 -8.36
CA GLU A 52 10.45 -1.28 -9.76
C GLU A 52 9.39 -0.62 -10.65
N GLY A 53 8.56 0.29 -10.12
CA GLY A 53 7.51 0.99 -10.86
C GLY A 53 6.29 0.12 -11.16
N ARG A 54 6.01 -0.90 -10.34
CA ARG A 54 4.85 -1.81 -10.52
C ARG A 54 3.57 -1.29 -9.86
N VAL A 55 3.42 0.02 -9.76
CA VAL A 55 2.21 0.67 -9.24
C VAL A 55 1.46 1.30 -10.41
N ASP A 56 0.16 1.04 -10.53
CA ASP A 56 -0.69 1.74 -11.50
C ASP A 56 -0.67 3.25 -11.20
N PRO A 57 -0.29 4.11 -12.17
CA PRO A 57 -0.23 5.54 -11.95
C PRO A 57 -1.59 6.16 -11.56
N GLY A 58 -2.71 5.58 -12.02
CA GLY A 58 -4.06 5.98 -11.62
C GLY A 58 -4.35 5.69 -10.14
N LEU A 59 -3.87 4.58 -9.58
CA LEU A 59 -3.98 4.30 -8.15
C LEU A 59 -3.18 5.30 -7.33
N SER A 60 -1.91 5.55 -7.70
CA SER A 60 -1.10 6.57 -7.02
C SER A 60 -1.71 7.97 -7.13
N ALA A 61 -2.28 8.33 -8.28
CA ALA A 61 -2.93 9.63 -8.46
C ALA A 61 -4.20 9.77 -7.60
N ALA A 62 -4.99 8.70 -7.45
CA ALA A 62 -6.15 8.68 -6.56
C ALA A 62 -5.73 8.84 -5.09
N TYR A 63 -4.64 8.18 -4.70
CA TYR A 63 -4.05 8.30 -3.37
C TYR A 63 -3.56 9.74 -3.10
N ILE A 64 -2.65 10.24 -3.94
CA ILE A 64 -2.06 11.59 -3.84
C ILE A 64 -3.16 12.63 -3.77
N LYS A 65 -4.13 12.57 -4.70
CA LYS A 65 -5.25 13.50 -4.72
C LYS A 65 -6.00 13.50 -3.39
N THR A 66 -6.20 12.35 -2.77
CA THR A 66 -6.93 12.27 -1.49
C THR A 66 -6.12 12.88 -0.34
N VAL A 67 -4.80 12.65 -0.31
CA VAL A 67 -3.93 13.18 0.74
C VAL A 67 -3.74 14.70 0.61
N GLU A 68 -3.67 15.21 -0.62
CA GLU A 68 -3.51 16.64 -0.91
C GLU A 68 -4.83 17.44 -0.90
N ASP A 69 -5.98 16.77 -0.86
CA ASP A 69 -7.29 17.42 -0.85
C ASP A 69 -7.68 17.88 0.57
N ASP A 70 -7.30 19.11 0.89
CA ASP A 70 -7.62 19.77 2.16
C ASP A 70 -9.13 19.98 2.39
N GLU A 71 -9.97 19.93 1.35
CA GLU A 71 -11.43 20.05 1.49
C GLU A 71 -12.08 18.74 1.96
N ASN A 72 -11.37 17.61 1.87
CA ASN A 72 -11.85 16.28 2.24
C ASN A 72 -11.03 15.65 3.38
N ASP A 73 -10.81 16.42 4.46
CA ASP A 73 -10.05 16.00 5.64
C ASP A 73 -10.49 14.65 6.23
N TRP A 74 -11.80 14.34 6.20
CA TRP A 74 -12.32 13.06 6.68
C TRP A 74 -11.86 11.86 5.83
N ARG A 75 -11.79 12.01 4.49
CA ARG A 75 -11.27 10.95 3.60
C ARG A 75 -9.78 10.76 3.77
N ARG A 76 -9.04 11.86 3.92
CA ARG A 76 -7.61 11.80 4.23
C ARG A 76 -7.37 11.05 5.53
N HIS A 77 -8.12 11.38 6.57
CA HIS A 77 -8.05 10.68 7.86
C HIS A 77 -8.37 9.19 7.72
N ASP A 78 -9.43 8.83 7.01
CA ASP A 78 -9.82 7.43 6.81
C ASP A 78 -8.81 6.66 5.96
N LEU A 79 -8.21 7.30 4.96
CA LEU A 79 -7.12 6.73 4.16
C LEU A 79 -5.88 6.47 5.00
N THR A 80 -5.39 7.45 5.77
CA THR A 80 -4.23 7.27 6.67
C THR A 80 -4.49 6.20 7.71
N ARG A 81 -5.73 6.10 8.21
CA ARG A 81 -6.14 5.04 9.12
C ARG A 81 -6.10 3.68 8.44
N SER A 82 -6.71 3.54 7.26
CA SER A 82 -6.71 2.29 6.50
C SER A 82 -5.30 1.88 6.11
N GLU A 83 -4.43 2.80 5.70
CA GLU A 83 -3.01 2.54 5.43
C GLU A 83 -2.33 1.92 6.66
N SER A 84 -2.43 2.59 7.80
CA SER A 84 -1.86 2.12 9.07
C SER A 84 -2.40 0.76 9.49
N GLU A 85 -3.69 0.50 9.30
CA GLU A 85 -4.32 -0.78 9.64
C GLU A 85 -3.85 -1.89 8.70
N ASN A 86 -3.84 -1.66 7.39
CA ASN A 86 -3.42 -2.63 6.38
C ASN A 86 -1.95 -3.02 6.54
N LEU A 87 -1.05 -2.04 6.71
CA LEU A 87 0.38 -2.29 6.93
C LEU A 87 0.64 -3.15 8.19
N ARG A 88 -0.16 -2.95 9.25
CA ARG A 88 -0.10 -3.78 10.47
C ARG A 88 -0.75 -5.15 10.32
N GLN A 89 -1.50 -5.41 9.25
CA GLN A 89 -2.15 -6.69 9.01
C GLN A 89 -1.43 -7.54 7.96
N VAL A 90 -0.57 -6.95 7.12
CA VAL A 90 0.30 -7.68 6.17
C VAL A 90 1.06 -8.79 6.89
N GLY A 91 0.96 -10.01 6.36
CA GLY A 91 1.59 -11.23 6.87
C GLY A 91 0.93 -11.84 8.10
N PHE A 92 -0.18 -11.26 8.59
CA PHE A 92 -0.93 -11.75 9.75
C PHE A 92 -2.37 -12.13 9.40
N LEU A 93 -3.15 -11.16 8.94
CA LEU A 93 -4.56 -11.31 8.57
C LEU A 93 -4.79 -11.07 7.08
N SER A 94 -3.85 -10.38 6.43
CA SER A 94 -3.90 -10.03 5.01
C SER A 94 -2.57 -10.32 4.36
N SER A 95 -2.60 -10.67 3.08
CA SER A 95 -1.43 -10.81 2.21
C SER A 95 -1.79 -10.18 0.87
N TYR A 96 -0.87 -9.41 0.31
CA TYR A 96 -1.08 -8.73 -0.97
C TYR A 96 -0.03 -9.23 -1.95
N GLU A 97 -0.47 -9.63 -3.15
CA GLU A 97 0.44 -10.12 -4.19
C GLU A 97 1.16 -8.96 -4.89
N THR A 98 0.44 -7.86 -5.09
CA THR A 98 0.94 -6.65 -5.74
C THR A 98 0.71 -5.39 -4.90
N PRO A 99 1.51 -4.32 -5.11
CA PRO A 99 1.26 -3.01 -4.50
C PRO A 99 -0.12 -2.44 -4.88
N ASP A 100 -0.61 -2.73 -6.07
CA ASP A 100 -1.92 -2.29 -6.53
C ASP A 100 -3.06 -2.89 -5.69
N ASP A 101 -2.95 -4.17 -5.30
CA ASP A 101 -3.96 -4.82 -4.46
C ASP A 101 -4.01 -4.18 -3.06
N LEU A 102 -2.85 -3.83 -2.53
CA LEU A 102 -2.74 -3.11 -1.27
C LEU A 102 -3.39 -1.71 -1.37
N LEU A 103 -3.03 -0.94 -2.40
CA LEU A 103 -3.54 0.41 -2.60
C LEU A 103 -5.04 0.43 -2.91
N GLU A 104 -5.53 -0.49 -3.73
CA GLU A 104 -6.96 -0.60 -4.03
C GLU A 104 -7.77 -0.95 -2.77
N THR A 105 -7.23 -1.81 -1.91
CA THR A 105 -7.86 -2.12 -0.62
C THR A 105 -7.92 -0.88 0.26
N MET A 106 -6.80 -0.15 0.41
CA MET A 106 -6.74 1.07 1.21
C MET A 106 -7.74 2.14 0.73
N LEU A 107 -7.78 2.37 -0.59
CA LEU A 107 -8.68 3.32 -1.21
C LEU A 107 -10.15 2.90 -1.03
N THR A 108 -10.46 1.61 -1.23
CA THR A 108 -11.81 1.08 -1.09
C THR A 108 -12.32 1.21 0.35
N GLU A 109 -11.49 0.89 1.35
CA GLU A 109 -11.84 1.04 2.77
C GLU A 109 -12.05 2.50 3.18
N ALA A 110 -11.32 3.43 2.55
CA ALA A 110 -11.52 4.87 2.69
C ALA A 110 -12.72 5.42 1.88
N GLY A 111 -13.49 4.54 1.22
CA GLY A 111 -14.67 4.91 0.42
C GLY A 111 -14.32 5.58 -0.92
N ILE A 112 -13.11 5.37 -1.43
CA ILE A 112 -12.62 5.89 -2.70
C ILE A 112 -12.70 4.78 -3.74
N ASN A 113 -13.76 4.82 -4.54
CA ASN A 113 -13.94 3.84 -5.61
C ASN A 113 -12.99 4.17 -6.77
N PHE A 114 -11.97 3.35 -6.94
CA PHE A 114 -11.16 3.29 -8.16
C PHE A 114 -11.64 2.13 -9.03
N GLN A 115 -11.87 2.36 -10.31
CA GLN A 115 -12.05 1.27 -11.27
C GLN A 115 -10.74 1.12 -12.05
N ARG A 116 -10.03 0.00 -11.87
CA ARG A 116 -8.90 -0.33 -12.73
C ARG A 116 -9.38 -0.24 -14.18
N SER A 117 -8.72 0.59 -14.98
CA SER A 117 -8.98 0.62 -16.41
C SER A 117 -8.48 -0.70 -16.98
N GLY A 118 -9.35 -1.70 -17.04
CA GLY A 118 -9.04 -2.96 -17.71
C GLY A 118 -8.64 -2.71 -19.17
N PRO A 119 -7.90 -3.63 -19.82
CA PRO A 119 -7.58 -3.47 -21.22
C PRO A 119 -8.87 -3.33 -22.02
N THR A 120 -9.05 -2.18 -22.67
CA THR A 120 -10.10 -1.99 -23.66
C THR A 120 -9.87 -3.02 -24.76
N VAL A 121 -10.58 -4.15 -24.70
CA VAL A 121 -10.67 -5.07 -25.82
C VAL A 121 -11.47 -4.32 -26.88
N VAL A 122 -10.75 -3.59 -27.74
CA VAL A 122 -11.30 -3.08 -28.99
C VAL A 122 -11.52 -4.31 -29.86
N GLY A 123 -12.72 -4.89 -29.75
CA GLY A 123 -13.18 -5.90 -30.68
C GLY A 123 -13.19 -5.28 -32.07
N ASN A 124 -12.24 -5.68 -32.91
CA ASN A 124 -12.30 -5.42 -34.34
C ASN A 124 -13.47 -6.21 -34.91
N GLY A 125 -14.54 -5.49 -35.29
CA GLY A 125 -15.57 -5.99 -36.20
C GLY A 125 -15.15 -5.89 -37.66
#